data_AF-A0A0B6WZ68-F1
#
_entry.id   AF-A0A0B6WZ68-F1
#
_cell.length_a   1.000
_cell.length_b   1.000
_cell.length_c   1.000
_cell.angle_alpha   90.00
_cell.angle_beta   90.00
_cell.angle_gamma   90.00
#
_symmetry.space_group_name_H-M   'P 1'
#
loop_
_entity.id
_entity.type
_entity.pdbx_description
1 polymer ?
#
loop_
_entity_poly.entity_id
_entity_poly.type
_entity_poly.pdbx_seq_one_letter_code
_entity_poly.pdbx_strand_id
1 'polypeptide(L)'
;MGSVVNDGLRIEMRNCCAFHPSNPAYAQCSACARPLCPACDHRVRGFPYCQDCIVAGVELLRQRRASQRHPITAYTKVSPFGAMLLSFIVPGLGAAYNGQTAKALVHFVIFASLFQLATATNGAPIFVFGGIGIWFYAALDAYRTARLIRAGLLPDTESDAIARHLIAHPVAWGITLLCLGTLFLLQTVFGWLLQMRIILPSVLIVLGTYLIYDRWKRGRRAGESRFDWSAPPSITEDRTMRFDRELGRGVRDEIKARDGY
;
A
#
# COMPACT_ATOMS: atom_id res chain seq x y z
N MET A 1 46.33 -59.80 -28.11
CA MET A 1 45.83 -60.71 -27.04
C MET A 1 45.54 -60.03 -25.70
N GLY A 2 45.94 -58.77 -25.46
CA GLY A 2 45.73 -58.09 -24.17
C GLY A 2 44.38 -57.39 -23.93
N SER A 3 43.54 -57.18 -24.95
CA SER A 3 42.23 -56.52 -24.78
C SER A 3 41.15 -57.45 -24.23
N VAL A 4 41.10 -58.70 -24.70
CA VAL A 4 40.06 -59.69 -24.32
C VAL A 4 40.16 -60.09 -22.84
N VAL A 5 41.37 -60.16 -22.28
CA VAL A 5 41.58 -60.45 -20.85
C VAL A 5 41.15 -59.28 -19.97
N ASN A 6 41.35 -58.05 -20.45
CA ASN A 6 40.96 -56.82 -19.74
C ASN A 6 39.43 -56.62 -19.77
N ASP A 7 38.78 -57.01 -20.86
CA ASP A 7 37.31 -56.99 -20.98
C ASP A 7 36.65 -58.09 -20.13
N GLY A 8 37.25 -59.29 -20.05
CA GLY A 8 36.77 -60.38 -19.19
C GLY A 8 36.77 -60.02 -17.70
N LEU A 9 37.85 -59.41 -17.20
CA LEU A 9 37.95 -58.95 -15.81
C LEU A 9 36.94 -57.83 -15.49
N ARG A 10 36.62 -57.01 -16.50
CA ARG A 10 35.66 -55.89 -16.40
C ARG A 10 34.20 -56.34 -16.42
N ILE A 11 33.90 -57.47 -17.09
CA ILE A 11 32.59 -58.11 -17.10
C ILE A 11 32.35 -58.85 -15.78
N GLU A 12 33.36 -59.50 -15.21
CA GLU A 12 33.25 -60.21 -13.94
C GLU A 12 33.10 -59.24 -12.75
N MET A 13 33.80 -58.10 -12.77
CA MET A 13 33.57 -57.00 -11.80
C MET A 13 32.16 -56.39 -11.85
N ARG A 14 31.44 -56.53 -12.97
CA ARG A 14 30.07 -56.03 -13.13
C ARG A 14 29.03 -56.94 -12.45
N ASN A 15 29.45 -58.14 -12.03
CA ASN A 15 28.61 -59.15 -11.38
C ASN A 15 28.93 -59.33 -9.89
N CYS A 16 29.76 -58.49 -9.27
CA CYS A 16 30.00 -58.53 -7.82
C CYS A 16 29.12 -57.51 -7.08
N CYS A 17 28.80 -57.81 -5.83
CA CYS A 17 28.09 -56.87 -4.97
C CYS A 17 28.95 -55.62 -4.70
N ALA A 18 28.32 -54.44 -4.75
CA ALA A 18 29.01 -53.18 -4.51
C ALA A 18 29.65 -53.07 -3.11
N PHE A 19 29.13 -53.79 -2.12
CA PHE A 19 29.62 -53.79 -0.73
C PHE A 19 30.50 -55.02 -0.42
N HIS A 20 30.34 -56.10 -1.19
CA HIS A 20 31.01 -57.37 -0.96
C HIS A 20 31.59 -57.89 -2.28
N PRO A 21 32.84 -57.54 -2.63
CA PRO A 21 33.43 -57.91 -3.91
C PRO A 21 33.62 -59.43 -4.08
N SER A 22 33.60 -60.20 -2.99
CA SER A 22 33.66 -61.66 -2.99
C SER A 22 32.34 -62.34 -3.34
N ASN A 23 31.21 -61.62 -3.29
CA ASN A 23 29.89 -62.20 -3.46
C ASN A 23 29.28 -61.79 -4.81
N PRO A 24 28.73 -62.73 -5.59
CA PRO A 24 28.05 -62.41 -6.83
C PRO A 24 26.76 -61.62 -6.56
N ALA A 25 26.50 -60.65 -7.42
CA ALA A 25 25.30 -59.84 -7.42
C ALA A 25 24.22 -60.50 -8.27
N TYR A 26 22.99 -60.44 -7.78
CA TYR A 26 21.83 -61.08 -8.41
C TYR A 26 20.66 -60.09 -8.63
N ALA A 27 20.67 -58.96 -7.92
CA ALA A 27 19.69 -57.89 -8.03
C ALA A 27 20.39 -56.53 -8.12
N GLN A 28 19.65 -55.52 -8.57
CA GLN A 28 20.14 -54.13 -8.63
C GLN A 28 19.23 -53.24 -7.78
N CYS A 29 19.82 -52.27 -7.07
CA CYS A 29 19.04 -51.31 -6.29
C CYS A 29 18.13 -50.48 -7.21
N SER A 30 16.84 -50.40 -6.89
CA SER A 30 15.86 -49.65 -7.69
C SER A 30 16.07 -48.13 -7.68
N ALA A 31 16.82 -47.60 -6.70
CA ALA A 31 17.12 -46.17 -6.58
C ALA A 31 18.46 -45.74 -7.19
N CYS A 32 19.51 -46.56 -7.05
CA CYS A 32 20.88 -46.19 -7.46
C CYS A 32 21.52 -47.17 -8.47
N ALA A 33 20.79 -48.19 -8.91
CA ALA A 33 21.24 -49.23 -9.85
C ALA A 33 22.50 -50.02 -9.44
N ARG A 34 22.94 -49.92 -8.17
CA ARG A 34 24.10 -50.68 -7.69
C ARG A 34 23.79 -52.18 -7.61
N PRO A 35 24.76 -53.06 -7.97
CA PRO A 35 24.62 -54.50 -7.85
C PRO A 35 24.61 -54.96 -6.38
N LEU A 36 23.69 -55.87 -6.05
CA LEU A 36 23.43 -56.36 -4.69
C LEU A 36 23.49 -57.90 -4.63
N CYS A 37 24.13 -58.42 -3.59
CA CYS A 37 24.07 -59.84 -3.21
C CYS A 37 22.81 -60.14 -2.36
N PRO A 38 22.46 -61.41 -2.12
CA PRO A 38 21.31 -61.80 -1.29
C PRO A 38 21.30 -61.21 0.12
N ALA A 39 22.47 -60.96 0.71
CA ALA A 39 22.59 -60.34 2.04
C ALA A 39 22.39 -58.82 2.04
N CYS A 40 22.64 -58.14 0.91
CA CYS A 40 22.51 -56.68 0.77
C CYS A 40 21.20 -56.25 0.11
N ASP A 41 20.36 -57.19 -0.33
CA ASP A 41 19.04 -56.91 -0.89
C ASP A 41 17.99 -56.72 0.20
N HIS A 42 17.62 -55.46 0.47
CA HIS A 42 16.50 -55.12 1.33
C HIS A 42 15.28 -54.77 0.47
N ARG A 43 14.21 -55.56 0.60
CA ARG A 43 13.00 -55.38 -0.22
C ARG A 43 11.95 -54.53 0.47
N VAL A 44 11.56 -53.43 -0.16
CA VAL A 44 10.43 -52.59 0.26
C VAL A 44 9.33 -52.76 -0.78
N ARG A 45 8.18 -53.32 -0.38
CA ARG A 45 7.07 -53.67 -1.29
C ARG A 45 7.50 -54.55 -2.48
N GLY A 46 8.47 -55.43 -2.26
CA GLY A 46 8.99 -56.36 -3.28
C GLY A 46 10.13 -55.81 -4.15
N PHE A 47 10.40 -54.49 -4.12
CA PHE A 47 11.49 -53.88 -4.87
C PHE A 47 12.81 -53.89 -4.08
N PRO A 48 13.94 -54.27 -4.71
CA PRO A 48 15.25 -54.31 -4.06
C PRO A 48 15.84 -52.91 -3.85
N TYR A 49 16.32 -52.64 -2.64
CA TYR A 49 17.03 -51.40 -2.25
C TYR A 49 18.29 -51.73 -1.43
N CYS A 50 19.32 -50.89 -1.57
CA CYS A 50 20.50 -50.96 -0.70
C CYS A 50 20.27 -50.19 0.61
N GLN A 51 21.07 -50.52 1.64
CA GLN A 51 21.02 -49.85 2.95
C GLN A 51 21.16 -48.33 2.83
N ASP A 52 22.11 -47.83 2.03
CA ASP A 52 22.33 -46.38 1.84
C ASP A 52 21.09 -45.66 1.31
N CYS A 53 20.41 -46.24 0.31
CA CYS A 53 19.22 -45.62 -0.29
C CYS A 53 18.03 -45.62 0.66
N ILE A 54 17.90 -46.64 1.51
CA ILE A 54 16.85 -46.68 2.56
C ILE A 54 17.13 -45.61 3.60
N VAL A 55 18.37 -45.53 4.10
CA VAL A 55 18.76 -44.52 5.10
C VAL A 55 18.58 -43.11 4.53
N ALA A 56 19.01 -42.86 3.30
CA ALA A 56 18.80 -41.59 2.61
C ALA A 56 17.30 -41.26 2.47
N GLY A 57 16.46 -42.24 2.12
CA GLY A 57 15.01 -42.06 2.06
C GLY A 57 14.39 -41.71 3.41
N VAL A 58 14.78 -42.41 4.49
CA VAL A 58 14.31 -42.13 5.86
C VAL A 58 14.77 -40.76 6.34
N GLU A 59 16.02 -40.38 6.05
CA GLU A 59 16.57 -39.08 6.43
C GLU A 59 15.86 -37.95 5.69
N LEU A 60 15.57 -38.10 4.39
CA LEU A 60 14.75 -37.15 3.63
C LEU A 60 13.34 -36.99 4.22
N LEU A 61 12.71 -38.10 4.67
CA LEU A 61 11.40 -38.04 5.32
C LEU A 61 11.46 -37.36 6.69
N ARG A 62 12.52 -37.59 7.47
CA ARG A 62 12.76 -36.92 8.75
C ARG A 62 13.00 -35.42 8.56
N GLN A 63 13.83 -35.04 7.59
CA GLN A 63 14.10 -33.65 7.25
C GLN A 63 12.83 -32.95 6.77
N ARG A 64 12.02 -33.57 5.91
CA ARG A 64 10.70 -33.02 5.54
C ARG A 64 9.82 -32.80 6.76
N ARG A 65 9.73 -33.78 7.66
CA ARG A 65 8.93 -33.66 8.89
C ARG A 65 9.48 -32.61 9.86
N ALA A 66 10.80 -32.42 9.90
CA ALA A 66 11.44 -31.37 10.70
C ALA A 66 11.22 -29.98 10.08
N SER A 67 11.33 -29.83 8.76
CA SER A 67 11.04 -28.57 8.06
C SER A 67 9.56 -28.16 8.11
N GLN A 68 8.65 -29.13 8.19
CA GLN A 68 7.21 -28.89 8.39
C GLN A 68 6.88 -28.52 9.84
N ARG A 69 7.75 -28.86 10.80
CA ARG A 69 7.65 -28.35 12.17
C ARG A 69 8.33 -26.99 12.21
N HIS A 70 7.55 -25.92 12.02
CA HIS A 70 7.98 -24.58 12.41
C HIS A 70 8.57 -24.64 13.84
N PRO A 71 9.63 -23.84 14.12
CA PRO A 71 10.53 -24.10 15.24
C PRO A 71 9.77 -24.06 16.57
N ILE A 72 9.63 -25.25 17.18
CA ILE A 72 8.97 -25.47 18.48
C ILE A 72 9.58 -24.62 19.62
N THR A 73 10.81 -24.18 19.43
CA THR A 73 11.58 -23.33 20.34
C THR A 73 11.15 -21.86 20.38
N ALA A 74 10.38 -21.35 19.41
CA ALA A 74 9.85 -19.98 19.46
C ALA A 74 8.63 -19.85 20.39
N TYR A 75 7.88 -20.94 20.60
CA TYR A 75 6.56 -20.94 21.24
C TYR A 75 6.61 -20.80 22.76
N THR A 76 7.71 -21.19 23.41
CA THR A 76 7.91 -21.03 24.86
C THR A 76 8.05 -19.56 25.29
N LYS A 77 8.35 -18.64 24.35
CA LYS A 77 8.54 -17.20 24.63
C LYS A 77 7.31 -16.33 24.30
N VAL A 78 6.29 -16.86 23.63
CA VAL A 78 5.11 -16.07 23.22
C VAL A 78 4.34 -15.65 24.48
N SER A 79 4.18 -14.35 24.77
CA SER A 79 3.36 -13.89 25.89
C SER A 79 1.89 -13.69 25.47
N PRO A 80 0.89 -14.35 26.10
CA PRO A 80 -0.50 -14.23 25.68
C PRO A 80 -1.03 -12.83 25.87
N PHE A 81 -0.63 -12.20 26.99
CA PHE A 81 -0.97 -10.81 27.26
C PHE A 81 -0.28 -9.85 26.27
N GLY A 82 0.97 -10.11 25.90
CA GLY A 82 1.67 -9.31 24.88
C GLY A 82 1.04 -9.46 23.50
N ALA A 83 0.62 -10.67 23.11
CA ALA A 83 -0.09 -10.90 21.84
C ALA A 83 -1.43 -10.14 21.80
N MET A 84 -2.17 -10.14 22.91
CA MET A 84 -3.42 -9.38 23.04
C MET A 84 -3.18 -7.88 22.92
N LEU A 85 -2.20 -7.35 23.67
CA LEU A 85 -1.88 -5.92 23.67
C LEU A 85 -1.40 -5.45 22.29
N LEU A 86 -0.55 -6.23 21.61
CA LEU A 86 -0.13 -5.93 20.25
C LEU A 86 -1.31 -5.86 19.28
N SER A 87 -2.24 -6.82 19.37
CA SER A 87 -3.44 -6.83 18.52
C SER A 87 -4.43 -5.72 18.89
N PHE A 88 -4.39 -5.22 20.13
CA PHE A 88 -5.20 -4.09 20.55
C PHE A 88 -4.68 -2.78 19.98
N ILE A 89 -3.36 -2.60 19.84
CA ILE A 89 -2.79 -1.40 19.22
C ILE A 89 -3.03 -1.42 17.70
N VAL A 90 -2.77 -2.54 17.04
CA VAL A 90 -2.96 -2.70 15.60
C VAL A 90 -3.70 -4.02 15.31
N PRO A 91 -4.88 -3.98 14.66
CA PRO A 91 -5.61 -5.19 14.31
C PRO A 91 -4.76 -6.09 13.41
N GLY A 92 -4.57 -7.34 13.83
CA GLY A 92 -3.77 -8.35 13.15
C GLY A 92 -2.32 -8.49 13.65
N LEU A 93 -1.79 -7.52 14.41
CA LEU A 93 -0.39 -7.54 14.86
C LEU A 93 -0.12 -8.64 15.92
N GLY A 94 -1.11 -8.98 16.75
CA GLY A 94 -0.99 -10.10 17.68
C GLY A 94 -0.94 -11.47 17.00
N ALA A 95 -1.63 -11.65 15.88
CA ALA A 95 -1.52 -12.87 15.07
C ALA A 95 -0.14 -12.97 14.40
N ALA A 96 0.42 -11.84 13.95
CA ALA A 96 1.79 -11.78 13.44
C ALA A 96 2.82 -12.12 14.53
N TYR A 97 2.64 -11.62 15.76
CA TYR A 97 3.48 -11.97 16.91
C TYR A 97 3.45 -13.46 17.24
N ASN A 98 2.29 -14.10 17.07
CA ASN A 98 2.13 -15.54 17.24
C ASN A 98 2.72 -16.38 16.10
N GLY A 99 3.29 -15.75 15.06
CA GLY A 99 3.84 -16.43 13.88
C GLY A 99 2.80 -16.79 12.80
N GLN A 100 1.57 -16.29 12.91
CA GLN A 100 0.48 -16.57 11.97
C GLN A 100 0.25 -15.41 10.99
N THR A 101 1.16 -15.27 10.02
CA THR A 101 1.14 -14.15 9.05
C THR A 101 -0.10 -14.13 8.16
N ALA A 102 -0.60 -15.27 7.72
CA ALA A 102 -1.83 -15.35 6.92
C ALA A 102 -3.05 -14.82 7.70
N LYS A 103 -3.17 -15.20 8.98
CA LYS A 103 -4.26 -14.74 9.85
C LYS A 103 -4.14 -13.24 10.14
N ALA A 104 -2.92 -12.74 10.34
CA ALA A 104 -2.66 -11.31 10.51
C ALA A 104 -3.13 -10.50 9.28
N LEU A 105 -2.79 -10.97 8.07
CA LEU A 105 -3.21 -10.34 6.82
C LEU A 105 -4.73 -10.31 6.67
N VAL A 106 -5.43 -11.40 6.98
CA VAL A 106 -6.90 -11.47 6.92
C VAL A 106 -7.54 -10.43 7.84
N HIS A 107 -7.10 -10.34 9.10
CA HIS A 107 -7.64 -9.34 10.03
C HIS A 107 -7.36 -7.91 9.57
N PHE A 108 -6.17 -7.65 9.04
CA PHE A 108 -5.81 -6.35 8.48
C PHE A 108 -6.71 -5.97 7.29
N VAL A 109 -6.94 -6.88 6.34
CA VAL A 109 -7.79 -6.64 5.16
C VAL A 109 -9.24 -6.41 5.56
N ILE A 110 -9.79 -7.22 6.48
CA ILE A 110 -11.17 -7.04 6.96
C ILE A 110 -11.32 -5.68 7.65
N PHE A 111 -10.39 -5.32 8.54
CA PHE A 111 -10.44 -4.05 9.25
C PHE A 111 -10.30 -2.86 8.28
N ALA A 112 -9.35 -2.90 7.36
CA ALA A 112 -9.16 -1.86 6.34
C ALA A 112 -10.41 -1.71 5.47
N SER A 113 -11.05 -2.81 5.07
CA SER A 113 -12.28 -2.79 4.27
C SER A 113 -13.44 -2.16 5.03
N LEU A 114 -13.63 -2.51 6.31
CA LEU A 114 -14.66 -1.92 7.16
C LEU A 114 -14.42 -0.43 7.41
N PHE A 115 -13.16 -0.03 7.63
CA PHE A 115 -12.80 1.38 7.79
C PHE A 115 -13.07 2.17 6.49
N GLN A 116 -12.72 1.60 5.34
CA GLN A 116 -12.99 2.22 4.04
C GLN A 116 -14.49 2.36 3.78
N LEU A 117 -15.28 1.36 4.13
CA LEU A 117 -16.73 1.39 3.93
C LEU A 117 -17.42 2.34 4.93
N ALA A 118 -16.91 2.42 6.16
CA ALA A 118 -17.34 3.41 7.15
C ALA A 118 -17.10 4.83 6.64
N THR A 119 -15.92 5.14 6.08
CA THR A 119 -15.63 6.48 5.53
C THR A 119 -16.48 6.79 4.29
N ALA A 120 -16.66 5.83 3.39
CA ALA A 120 -17.48 6.01 2.18
C ALA A 120 -18.99 6.22 2.47
N THR A 121 -19.48 5.76 3.63
CA THR A 121 -20.89 5.84 4.02
C THR A 121 -21.17 6.87 5.12
N ASN A 122 -20.28 7.86 5.30
CA ASN A 122 -20.39 8.89 6.35
C ASN A 122 -20.51 8.31 7.77
N GLY A 123 -19.77 7.24 8.05
CA GLY A 123 -19.71 6.61 9.36
C GLY A 123 -20.96 5.80 9.69
N ALA A 124 -21.54 5.10 8.71
CA ALA A 124 -22.73 4.29 8.97
C ALA A 124 -22.50 3.35 10.17
N PRO A 125 -23.42 3.30 11.16
CA PRO A 125 -23.16 2.67 12.45
C PRO A 125 -22.73 1.21 12.33
N ILE A 126 -23.28 0.48 11.35
CA ILE A 126 -22.97 -0.93 11.12
C ILE A 126 -21.48 -1.17 10.84
N PHE A 127 -20.81 -0.29 10.09
CA PHE A 127 -19.39 -0.43 9.76
C PHE A 127 -18.50 0.02 10.90
N VAL A 128 -18.94 1.03 11.66
CA VAL A 128 -18.21 1.48 12.86
C VAL A 128 -18.27 0.43 13.96
N PHE A 129 -19.47 -0.06 14.31
CA PHE A 129 -19.63 -1.12 15.30
C PHE A 129 -19.04 -2.45 14.82
N GLY A 130 -19.14 -2.76 13.52
CA GLY A 130 -18.46 -3.91 12.91
C GLY A 130 -16.94 -3.80 13.02
N GLY A 131 -16.38 -2.62 12.77
CA GLY A 131 -14.95 -2.31 12.92
C GLY A 131 -14.46 -2.48 14.36
N ILE A 132 -15.22 -1.98 15.33
CA ILE A 132 -14.94 -2.17 16.76
C ILE A 132 -15.05 -3.65 17.13
N GLY A 133 -16.09 -4.35 16.66
CA GLY A 133 -16.31 -5.77 16.91
C GLY A 133 -15.16 -6.64 16.38
N ILE A 134 -14.72 -6.42 15.14
CA ILE A 134 -13.60 -7.17 14.58
C ILE A 134 -12.28 -6.84 15.29
N TRP A 135 -12.11 -5.62 15.79
CA TRP A 135 -10.92 -5.21 16.51
C TRP A 135 -10.79 -5.94 17.85
N PHE A 136 -11.87 -5.99 18.64
CA PHE A 136 -11.90 -6.79 19.88
C PHE A 136 -11.79 -8.29 19.61
N TYR A 137 -12.46 -8.77 18.56
CA TYR A 137 -12.35 -10.16 18.13
C TYR A 137 -10.90 -10.54 17.82
N ALA A 138 -10.18 -9.71 17.05
CA ALA A 138 -8.77 -9.94 16.70
C ALA A 138 -7.88 -10.02 17.96
N ALA A 139 -8.13 -9.16 18.95
CA ALA A 139 -7.39 -9.17 20.21
C ALA A 139 -7.64 -10.44 21.04
N LEU A 140 -8.90 -10.85 21.17
CA LEU A 140 -9.26 -12.09 21.87
C LEU A 140 -8.77 -13.34 21.14
N ASP A 141 -8.82 -13.33 19.82
CA ASP A 141 -8.31 -14.39 18.98
C ASP A 141 -6.79 -14.56 19.12
N ALA A 142 -6.04 -13.45 19.10
CA ALA A 142 -4.60 -13.46 19.35
C ALA A 142 -4.26 -13.99 20.76
N TYR A 143 -5.03 -13.63 21.78
CA TYR A 143 -4.87 -14.14 23.14
C TYR A 143 -5.11 -15.65 23.24
N ARG A 144 -6.23 -16.13 22.68
CA ARG A 144 -6.58 -17.56 22.66
C ARG A 144 -5.54 -18.37 21.92
N THR A 145 -5.10 -17.88 20.76
CA THR A 145 -4.06 -18.52 19.95
C THR A 145 -2.74 -18.59 20.70
N ALA A 146 -2.30 -17.52 21.35
CA ALA A 146 -1.08 -17.51 22.15
C ALA A 146 -1.15 -18.48 23.35
N ARG A 147 -2.33 -18.66 23.96
CA ARG A 147 -2.53 -19.66 25.02
C ARG A 147 -2.43 -21.10 24.50
N LEU A 148 -2.98 -21.38 23.32
CA LEU A 148 -2.89 -22.70 22.69
C LEU A 148 -1.44 -23.03 22.34
N ILE A 149 -0.73 -22.08 21.75
CA ILE A 149 0.70 -22.19 21.43
C ILE A 149 1.53 -22.49 22.70
N ARG A 150 1.26 -21.79 23.82
CA ARG A 150 1.90 -22.08 25.11
C ARG A 150 1.59 -23.47 25.66
N ALA A 151 0.39 -23.99 25.41
CA ALA A 151 -0.03 -25.31 25.85
C ALA A 151 0.58 -26.44 24.99
N GLY A 152 1.41 -26.11 23.99
CA GLY A 152 1.99 -27.10 23.06
C GLY A 152 0.99 -27.61 22.01
N LEU A 153 -0.20 -27.01 21.94
CA LEU A 153 -1.19 -27.27 20.91
C LEU A 153 -0.86 -26.37 19.72
N LEU A 154 -0.25 -26.96 18.70
CA LEU A 154 0.17 -26.26 17.51
C LEU A 154 -1.06 -25.97 16.63
N PRO A 155 -1.34 -24.70 16.27
CA PRO A 155 -2.53 -24.31 15.51
C PRO A 155 -2.36 -24.63 14.01
N ASP A 156 -2.39 -25.92 13.67
CA ASP A 156 -1.72 -26.46 12.48
C ASP A 156 -2.61 -26.75 11.26
N THR A 157 -3.92 -26.54 11.31
CA THR A 157 -4.78 -27.00 10.19
C THR A 157 -5.41 -25.87 9.40
N GLU A 158 -5.87 -24.82 10.07
CA GLU A 158 -6.69 -23.77 9.45
C GLU A 158 -5.83 -22.67 8.82
N SER A 159 -4.82 -22.22 9.57
CA SER A 159 -3.81 -21.24 9.17
C SER A 159 -3.08 -21.70 7.89
N ASP A 160 -2.72 -22.97 7.86
CA ASP A 160 -2.00 -23.60 6.76
C ASP A 160 -2.86 -23.81 5.52
N ALA A 161 -4.18 -23.93 5.65
CA ALA A 161 -5.08 -24.05 4.51
C ALA A 161 -5.22 -22.71 3.77
N ILE A 162 -5.42 -21.63 4.52
CA ILE A 162 -5.49 -20.26 3.97
C ILE A 162 -4.12 -19.86 3.41
N ALA A 163 -3.03 -20.13 4.14
CA ALA A 163 -1.67 -19.89 3.66
C ALA A 163 -1.36 -20.72 2.40
N ARG A 164 -1.72 -22.01 2.36
CA ARG A 164 -1.55 -22.82 1.15
C ARG A 164 -2.33 -22.26 -0.03
N HIS A 165 -3.54 -21.77 0.16
CA HIS A 165 -4.33 -21.21 -0.92
C HIS A 165 -3.78 -19.87 -1.44
N LEU A 166 -3.27 -19.02 -0.53
CA LEU A 166 -2.57 -17.77 -0.89
C LEU A 166 -1.24 -18.05 -1.63
N ILE A 167 -0.48 -19.06 -1.18
CA ILE A 167 0.82 -19.44 -1.74
C ILE A 167 0.67 -20.26 -3.04
N ALA A 168 -0.45 -20.96 -3.23
CA ALA A 168 -0.70 -21.75 -4.44
C ALA A 168 -0.88 -20.87 -5.69
N HIS A 169 -1.41 -19.65 -5.53
CA HIS A 169 -1.69 -18.72 -6.64
C HIS A 169 -1.25 -17.28 -6.32
N PRO A 170 0.05 -17.02 -6.08
CA PRO A 170 0.53 -15.71 -5.63
C PRO A 170 0.28 -14.62 -6.69
N VAL A 171 0.33 -15.00 -7.97
CA VAL A 171 0.06 -14.10 -9.11
C VAL A 171 -1.41 -13.67 -9.17
N ALA A 172 -2.35 -14.58 -8.91
CA ALA A 172 -3.78 -14.26 -8.97
C ALA A 172 -4.18 -13.27 -7.87
N TRP A 173 -3.68 -13.47 -6.65
CA TRP A 173 -3.89 -12.53 -5.54
C TRP A 173 -3.20 -11.19 -5.79
N GLY A 174 -1.99 -11.20 -6.36
CA GLY A 174 -1.29 -9.98 -6.77
C GLY A 174 -2.08 -9.16 -7.80
N ILE A 175 -2.61 -9.81 -8.85
CA ILE A 175 -3.44 -9.15 -9.87
C ILE A 175 -4.72 -8.61 -9.24
N THR A 176 -5.37 -9.38 -8.38
CA THR A 176 -6.61 -8.95 -7.71
C THR A 176 -6.38 -7.70 -6.86
N LEU A 177 -5.30 -7.67 -6.06
CA LEU A 177 -4.91 -6.51 -5.26
C LEU A 177 -4.53 -5.31 -6.13
N LEU A 178 -3.83 -5.54 -7.25
CA LEU A 178 -3.46 -4.49 -8.19
C LEU A 178 -4.69 -3.86 -8.86
N CYS A 179 -5.63 -4.68 -9.33
CA CYS A 179 -6.88 -4.21 -9.92
C CYS A 179 -7.74 -3.46 -8.89
N LEU A 180 -7.89 -4.00 -7.68
CA LEU A 180 -8.67 -3.38 -6.62
C LEU A 180 -8.05 -2.04 -6.18
N GLY A 181 -6.72 -1.99 -6.00
CA GLY A 181 -5.98 -0.78 -5.66
C GLY A 181 -6.07 0.28 -6.76
N THR A 182 -5.99 -0.14 -8.03
CA THR A 182 -6.13 0.76 -9.19
C THR A 182 -7.56 1.31 -9.28
N LEU A 183 -8.58 0.48 -9.08
CA LEU A 183 -9.98 0.90 -9.05
C LEU A 183 -10.24 1.92 -7.92
N PHE A 184 -9.68 1.65 -6.74
CA PHE A 184 -9.78 2.54 -5.57
C PHE A 184 -9.09 3.89 -5.78
N LEU A 185 -7.89 3.87 -6.37
CA LEU A 185 -7.17 5.09 -6.78
C LEU A 185 -7.98 5.89 -7.79
N LEU A 186 -8.55 5.21 -8.79
CA LEU A 186 -9.38 5.84 -9.81
C LEU A 186 -10.61 6.49 -9.20
N GLN A 187 -11.30 5.81 -8.27
CA GLN A 187 -12.44 6.36 -7.54
C GLN A 187 -12.06 7.60 -6.71
N THR A 188 -10.91 7.57 -6.04
CA THR A 188 -10.43 8.71 -5.24
C THR A 188 -10.07 9.91 -6.12
N VAL A 189 -9.37 9.69 -7.24
CA VAL A 189 -8.98 10.76 -8.17
C VAL A 189 -10.20 11.34 -8.88
N PHE A 190 -11.12 10.51 -9.39
CA PHE A 190 -12.35 10.99 -10.05
C PHE A 190 -13.31 11.67 -9.07
N GLY A 191 -13.43 11.18 -7.84
CA GLY A 191 -14.21 11.82 -6.78
C GLY A 191 -13.66 13.18 -6.37
N TRP A 192 -12.34 13.30 -6.20
CA TRP A 192 -11.66 14.56 -5.89
C TRP A 192 -11.72 15.57 -7.04
N LEU A 193 -11.58 15.12 -8.29
CA LEU A 193 -11.69 15.99 -9.48
C LEU A 193 -13.10 16.56 -9.64
N LEU A 194 -14.15 15.78 -9.39
CA LEU A 194 -15.55 16.26 -9.46
C LEU A 194 -15.88 17.23 -8.31
N GLN A 195 -15.40 16.94 -7.10
CA GLN A 195 -15.62 17.76 -5.92
C GLN A 195 -14.95 19.14 -6.06
N MET A 196 -13.68 19.20 -6.48
CA MET A 196 -12.97 20.47 -6.72
C MET A 196 -13.56 21.28 -7.89
N ARG A 197 -14.11 20.60 -8.90
CA ARG A 197 -14.77 21.23 -10.06
C ARG A 197 -16.12 21.88 -9.71
N ILE A 198 -16.77 21.51 -8.60
CA ILE A 198 -18.02 22.13 -8.13
C ILE A 198 -17.78 23.15 -7.00
N ILE A 199 -16.79 22.93 -6.14
CA ILE A 199 -16.47 23.84 -5.02
C ILE A 199 -15.90 25.17 -5.52
N LEU A 200 -15.00 25.16 -6.51
CA LEU A 200 -14.43 26.39 -7.05
C LEU A 200 -15.49 27.33 -7.68
N PRO A 201 -16.38 26.88 -8.60
CA PRO A 201 -17.39 27.78 -9.18
C PRO A 201 -18.42 28.24 -8.16
N SER A 202 -18.81 27.42 -7.19
CA SER A 202 -19.75 27.85 -6.14
C SER A 202 -19.14 28.92 -5.22
N VAL A 203 -17.86 28.78 -4.81
CA VAL A 203 -17.12 29.82 -4.08
C VAL A 203 -16.98 31.09 -4.92
N LEU A 204 -16.71 30.98 -6.22
CA LEU A 204 -16.61 32.14 -7.11
C LEU A 204 -17.95 32.86 -7.29
N ILE A 205 -19.06 32.12 -7.38
CA ILE A 205 -20.43 32.67 -7.45
C ILE A 205 -20.79 33.38 -6.15
N VAL A 206 -20.48 32.80 -4.99
CA VAL A 206 -20.71 33.42 -3.68
C VAL A 206 -19.85 34.68 -3.51
N LEU A 207 -18.57 34.62 -3.88
CA LEU A 207 -17.67 35.78 -3.81
C LEU A 207 -18.08 36.89 -4.78
N GLY A 208 -18.49 36.53 -5.99
CA GLY A 208 -18.99 37.46 -7.01
C GLY A 208 -20.28 38.15 -6.57
N THR A 209 -21.24 37.39 -6.04
CA THR A 209 -22.49 37.95 -5.50
C THR A 209 -22.25 38.84 -4.27
N TYR A 210 -21.32 38.46 -3.40
CA TYR A 210 -20.92 39.29 -2.25
C TYR A 210 -20.32 40.64 -2.67
N LEU A 211 -19.42 40.66 -3.66
CA LEU A 211 -18.81 41.90 -4.16
C LEU A 211 -19.84 42.84 -4.80
N ILE A 212 -20.80 42.30 -5.55
CA ILE A 212 -21.88 43.10 -6.16
C ILE A 212 -22.79 43.68 -5.09
N TYR A 213 -23.20 42.86 -4.11
CA TYR A 213 -24.05 43.30 -3.01
C TYR A 213 -23.37 44.40 -2.19
N ASP A 214 -22.10 44.22 -1.86
CA ASP A 214 -21.36 45.19 -1.07
C ASP A 214 -21.12 46.50 -1.83
N ARG A 215 -20.90 46.43 -3.16
CA ARG A 215 -20.80 47.63 -4.01
C ARG A 215 -22.14 48.36 -4.13
N TRP A 216 -23.25 47.63 -4.21
CA TRP A 216 -24.58 48.23 -4.24
C TRP A 216 -24.95 48.86 -2.89
N LYS A 217 -24.61 48.21 -1.78
CA LYS A 217 -24.80 48.73 -0.43
C LYS A 217 -23.95 49.98 -0.16
N ARG A 218 -22.69 50.00 -0.64
CA ARG A 218 -21.82 51.19 -0.58
C ARG A 218 -22.34 52.32 -1.48
N GLY A 219 -22.84 51.99 -2.67
CA GLY A 219 -23.47 52.94 -3.59
C GLY A 219 -24.73 53.61 -3.02
N ARG A 220 -25.56 52.88 -2.25
CA ARG A 220 -26.70 53.49 -1.54
C ARG A 220 -26.29 54.38 -0.37
N ARG A 221 -25.11 54.19 0.22
CA ARG A 221 -24.58 55.05 1.30
C ARG A 221 -23.83 56.28 0.76
N ALA A 222 -23.35 56.24 -0.48
CA ALA A 222 -22.62 57.33 -1.13
C ALA A 222 -23.54 58.31 -1.91
N GLY A 223 -24.86 58.13 -1.87
CA GLY A 223 -25.84 59.02 -2.52
C GLY A 223 -26.09 60.34 -1.80
N GLU A 224 -25.47 60.59 -0.63
CA GLU A 224 -25.63 61.79 0.19
C GLU A 224 -24.31 62.58 0.30
N SER A 225 -23.61 62.79 -0.81
CA SER A 225 -22.52 63.77 -0.86
C SER A 225 -22.73 64.70 -2.06
N ARG A 226 -23.36 65.82 -1.73
CA ARG A 226 -23.54 67.07 -2.49
C ARG A 226 -22.36 67.32 -3.44
N PHE A 227 -22.64 67.27 -4.74
CA PHE A 227 -21.71 67.63 -5.81
C PHE A 227 -21.52 69.15 -5.78
N ASP A 228 -20.38 69.62 -5.29
CA ASP A 228 -20.01 71.04 -5.27
C ASP A 228 -19.25 71.38 -6.57
N TRP A 229 -19.81 72.30 -7.36
CA TRP A 229 -19.25 72.74 -8.64
C TRP A 229 -18.27 73.89 -8.41
N SER A 230 -17.09 73.60 -7.85
CA SER A 230 -15.99 74.57 -7.85
C SER A 230 -15.22 74.46 -9.17
N ALA A 231 -15.27 75.50 -10.00
CA ALA A 231 -14.52 75.58 -11.25
C ALA A 231 -12.99 75.57 -11.01
N PRO A 232 -12.18 74.92 -11.88
CA PRO A 232 -10.73 74.89 -11.72
C PRO A 232 -10.09 76.25 -12.07
N PRO A 233 -9.00 76.66 -11.38
CA PRO A 233 -8.35 77.94 -11.64
C PRO A 233 -7.58 77.91 -12.97
N SER A 234 -7.83 78.92 -13.82
CA SER A 234 -7.13 79.12 -15.09
C SER A 234 -5.75 79.75 -14.86
N ILE A 235 -4.68 78.97 -15.10
CA ILE A 235 -3.29 79.43 -15.22
C ILE A 235 -3.06 79.86 -16.67
N THR A 236 -3.33 81.13 -16.98
CA THR A 236 -2.62 81.91 -18.00
C THR A 236 -2.92 83.37 -17.73
N GLU A 237 -1.99 84.03 -17.07
CA GLU A 237 -1.94 85.46 -16.84
C GLU A 237 -1.45 86.11 -18.14
N ASP A 238 -2.38 86.59 -18.98
CA ASP A 238 -2.01 87.26 -20.23
C ASP A 238 -1.70 88.74 -19.97
N ARG A 239 -0.39 89.02 -19.94
CA ARG A 239 0.26 90.31 -19.67
C ARG A 239 -0.01 91.36 -20.76
N THR A 240 -0.77 91.02 -21.79
CA THR A 240 -1.03 91.84 -22.98
C THR A 240 -2.05 92.96 -22.75
N MET A 241 -3.02 92.80 -21.83
CA MET A 241 -4.05 93.84 -21.64
C MET A 241 -3.58 95.12 -20.92
N ARG A 242 -2.45 95.09 -20.18
CA ARG A 242 -1.96 96.29 -19.49
C ARG A 242 -1.22 97.23 -20.46
N PHE A 243 -0.56 96.71 -21.49
CA PHE A 243 0.23 97.51 -22.43
C PHE A 243 -0.67 98.29 -23.43
N ASP A 244 -1.76 97.67 -23.91
CA ASP A 244 -2.71 98.35 -24.81
C ASP A 244 -3.45 99.53 -24.16
N ARG A 245 -3.63 99.49 -22.84
CA ARG A 245 -4.29 100.59 -22.09
C ARG A 245 -3.40 101.82 -21.94
N GLU A 246 -2.07 101.65 -21.93
CA GLU A 246 -1.12 102.76 -21.81
C GLU A 246 -0.86 103.40 -23.18
N LEU A 247 -0.73 102.60 -24.26
CA LEU A 247 -0.67 103.13 -25.62
C LEU A 247 -1.96 103.87 -26.02
N GLY A 248 -3.14 103.34 -25.64
CA GLY A 248 -4.42 103.98 -25.94
C GLY A 248 -4.70 105.29 -25.19
N ARG A 249 -4.02 105.56 -24.07
CA ARG A 249 -4.06 106.87 -23.39
C ARG A 249 -3.16 107.89 -24.06
N GLY A 250 -1.92 107.51 -24.41
CA GLY A 250 -0.98 108.41 -25.08
C GLY A 250 -1.53 108.98 -26.39
N VAL A 251 -2.14 108.13 -27.23
CA VAL A 251 -2.75 108.57 -28.49
C VAL A 251 -3.98 109.46 -28.27
N ARG A 252 -4.74 109.24 -27.21
CA ARG A 252 -5.93 110.06 -26.88
C ARG A 252 -5.53 111.45 -26.40
N ASP A 253 -4.44 111.56 -25.66
CA ASP A 253 -3.94 112.85 -25.16
C ASP A 253 -3.28 113.68 -26.29
N GLU A 254 -2.60 113.03 -27.25
CA GLU A 254 -2.10 113.70 -28.47
C GLU A 254 -3.22 114.22 -29.38
N ILE A 255 -4.32 113.47 -29.55
CA ILE A 255 -5.48 113.95 -30.33
C ILE A 255 -6.14 115.16 -29.66
N LYS A 256 -6.28 115.15 -28.32
CA LYS A 256 -6.82 116.29 -27.57
C LYS A 256 -5.96 117.55 -27.63
N ALA A 257 -4.65 117.43 -27.77
CA ALA A 257 -3.76 118.59 -27.90
C ALA A 257 -3.79 119.22 -29.32
N ARG A 258 -4.21 118.45 -30.33
CA ARG A 258 -4.22 118.87 -31.73
C ARG A 258 -5.56 119.48 -32.17
N ASP A 259 -6.66 118.99 -31.61
CA ASP A 259 -8.01 119.51 -31.83
C ASP A 259 -8.41 120.43 -30.66
N GLY A 260 -7.98 121.70 -30.72
CA GLY A 260 -8.21 122.68 -29.67
C GLY A 260 -9.69 122.82 -29.28
N TYR A 261 -9.99 122.36 -28.06
CA TYR A 261 -11.15 122.72 -27.23
C TYR A 261 -10.72 122.88 -25.78
#